data_AF-A0A1I6PR97-F1
#
_entry.id   AF-A0A1I6PR97-F1
#
_cell.length_a   1.000
_cell.length_b   1.000
_cell.length_c   1.000
_cell.angle_alpha   90.00
_cell.angle_beta   90.00
_cell.angle_gamma   90.00
#
_symmetry.space_group_name_H-M   'P 1'
#
loop_
_entity.id
_entity.type
_entity.pdbx_description
1 polymer ?
#
loop_
_entity_poly.entity_id
_entity_poly.type
_entity_poly.pdbx_seq_one_letter_code
_entity_poly.pdbx_strand_id
1 'polypeptide(L)'
;MSRAISEHEARHILAAAVAVERIAPARYKDAEVSIKISATEGEVIVEVGDVIADPRNLELSQQVAALAAVGPAARADDALDLLQAKQWDAIVEAGDLSRADVELIARSALPDPSLAAAHAVAGVQALQARLGLAGFLKFAKTLRDSCNQAFNTWRLDELVPQSAARSAVREAAERLDDLLHPNTALKRIKARTEAERLVQEGKQ
;
A
#
# COMPACT_ATOMS: atom_id res chain seq x y z
N MET A 1 -8.02 23.00 -2.58
CA MET A 1 -8.66 22.05 -1.65
C MET A 1 -8.96 20.72 -2.33
N SER A 2 -9.83 20.65 -3.35
CA SER A 2 -10.18 19.39 -4.04
C SER A 2 -9.01 18.61 -4.67
N ARG A 3 -7.91 19.28 -5.07
CA ARG A 3 -6.70 18.62 -5.56
C ARG A 3 -6.04 17.75 -4.47
N ALA A 4 -5.83 18.30 -3.28
CA ALA A 4 -5.21 17.58 -2.17
C ALA A 4 -6.05 16.36 -1.77
N ILE A 5 -7.38 16.53 -1.71
CA ILE A 5 -8.33 15.43 -1.47
C ILE A 5 -8.19 14.36 -2.56
N SER A 6 -8.21 14.72 -3.84
CA SER A 6 -8.09 13.73 -4.91
C SER A 6 -6.76 12.98 -4.91
N GLU A 7 -5.67 13.63 -4.51
CA GLU A 7 -4.37 12.98 -4.34
C GLU A 7 -4.35 12.07 -3.10
N HIS A 8 -5.07 12.43 -2.05
CA HIS A 8 -5.26 11.60 -0.85
C HIS A 8 -6.04 10.33 -1.19
N GLU A 9 -7.22 10.46 -1.81
CA GLU A 9 -8.06 9.34 -2.24
C GLU A 9 -7.36 8.41 -3.24
N ALA A 10 -6.56 8.99 -4.16
CA ALA A 10 -5.76 8.20 -5.09
C ALA A 10 -4.82 7.22 -4.36
N ARG A 11 -4.26 7.60 -3.20
CA ARG A 11 -3.36 6.73 -2.43
C ARG A 11 -4.12 5.60 -1.73
N HIS A 12 -5.35 5.81 -1.27
CA HIS A 12 -6.20 4.73 -0.76
C HIS A 12 -6.42 3.66 -1.83
N ILE A 13 -6.69 4.06 -3.07
CA ILE A 13 -6.94 3.14 -4.20
C ILE A 13 -5.68 2.36 -4.57
N LEU A 14 -4.52 3.03 -4.61
CA LEU A 14 -3.24 2.35 -4.85
C LEU A 14 -2.95 1.35 -3.73
N ALA A 15 -3.25 1.69 -2.47
CA ALA A 15 -3.07 0.78 -1.34
C ALA A 15 -4.03 -0.41 -1.40
N ALA A 16 -5.27 -0.19 -1.84
CA ALA A 16 -6.24 -1.25 -2.08
C ALA A 16 -5.73 -2.27 -3.12
N ALA A 17 -5.16 -1.79 -4.23
CA ALA A 17 -4.52 -2.64 -5.24
C ALA A 17 -3.41 -3.51 -4.64
N VAL A 18 -2.52 -2.90 -3.85
CA VAL A 18 -1.45 -3.62 -3.15
C VAL A 18 -2.01 -4.64 -2.16
N ALA A 19 -3.02 -4.25 -1.38
CA ALA A 19 -3.64 -5.09 -0.36
C ALA A 19 -4.31 -6.33 -0.95
N VAL A 20 -5.13 -6.16 -2.00
CA VAL A 20 -5.81 -7.28 -2.66
C VAL A 20 -4.81 -8.23 -3.31
N GLU A 21 -3.82 -7.71 -4.04
CA GLU A 21 -2.78 -8.57 -4.65
C GLU A 21 -1.94 -9.31 -3.60
N ARG A 22 -1.74 -8.73 -2.41
CA ARG A 22 -1.00 -9.38 -1.32
C ARG A 22 -1.82 -10.43 -0.59
N ILE A 23 -3.07 -10.14 -0.27
CA ILE A 23 -3.91 -11.02 0.58
C ILE A 23 -4.61 -12.09 -0.25
N ALA A 24 -5.19 -11.70 -1.39
CA ALA A 24 -6.05 -12.56 -2.20
C ALA A 24 -5.88 -12.27 -3.71
N PRO A 25 -4.70 -12.53 -4.32
CA PRO A 25 -4.43 -12.17 -5.72
C PRO A 25 -5.39 -12.81 -6.73
N ALA A 26 -5.93 -13.99 -6.41
CA ALA A 26 -6.93 -14.65 -7.25
C ALA A 26 -8.26 -13.88 -7.33
N ARG A 27 -8.55 -13.02 -6.35
CA ARG A 27 -9.77 -12.20 -6.23
C ARG A 27 -9.59 -10.77 -6.73
N TYR A 28 -8.44 -10.43 -7.32
CA TYR A 28 -8.13 -9.06 -7.76
C TYR A 28 -9.17 -8.48 -8.73
N LYS A 29 -9.69 -9.33 -9.64
CA LYS A 29 -10.70 -8.93 -10.62
C LYS A 29 -12.11 -8.79 -10.05
N ASP A 30 -12.31 -9.28 -8.83
CA ASP A 30 -13.58 -9.20 -8.10
C ASP A 30 -13.62 -7.98 -7.17
N ALA A 31 -12.54 -7.20 -7.12
CA ALA A 31 -12.43 -6.03 -6.26
C ALA A 31 -13.01 -4.80 -6.95
N GLU A 32 -13.89 -4.11 -6.25
CA GLU A 32 -14.54 -2.89 -6.69
C GLU A 32 -14.14 -1.73 -5.79
N VAL A 33 -14.06 -0.54 -6.39
CA VAL A 33 -13.70 0.70 -5.73
C VAL A 33 -14.79 1.71 -6.03
N SER A 34 -15.44 2.20 -4.98
CA SER A 34 -16.38 3.31 -5.06
C SER A 34 -15.75 4.56 -4.48
N ILE A 35 -15.84 5.68 -5.21
CA ILE A 35 -15.13 6.90 -4.84
C ILE A 35 -16.09 8.08 -4.87
N LYS A 36 -15.98 8.93 -3.85
CA LYS A 36 -16.66 10.21 -3.77
C LYS A 36 -15.63 11.29 -3.42
N ILE A 37 -15.54 12.33 -4.24
CA ILE A 37 -14.70 13.50 -3.98
C ILE A 37 -15.55 14.75 -4.13
N SER A 38 -15.54 15.60 -3.13
CA SER A 38 -16.21 16.91 -3.13
C SER A 38 -15.21 18.05 -2.91
N ALA A 39 -15.72 19.27 -2.67
CA ALA A 39 -14.88 20.41 -2.32
C ALA A 39 -14.22 20.27 -0.94
N THR A 40 -14.84 19.53 -0.02
CA THR A 40 -14.48 19.48 1.40
C THR A 40 -14.19 18.09 1.94
N GLU A 41 -14.64 17.03 1.26
CA GLU A 41 -14.49 15.64 1.70
C GLU A 41 -14.11 14.71 0.55
N GLY A 42 -13.44 13.62 0.89
CA GLY A 42 -13.14 12.48 0.02
C GLY A 42 -13.48 11.19 0.76
N GLU A 43 -13.91 10.18 0.02
CA GLU A 43 -14.22 8.86 0.55
C GLU A 43 -13.94 7.80 -0.52
N VAL A 44 -13.24 6.74 -0.12
CA VAL A 44 -12.95 5.56 -0.93
C VAL A 44 -13.45 4.33 -0.19
N ILE A 45 -14.34 3.58 -0.83
CA ILE A 45 -14.84 2.30 -0.35
C ILE A 45 -14.26 1.22 -1.26
N VAL A 46 -13.79 0.13 -0.65
CA VAL A 46 -13.21 -1.01 -1.36
C VAL A 46 -13.88 -2.28 -0.88
N GLU A 47 -14.42 -3.05 -1.83
CA GLU A 47 -15.13 -4.29 -1.58
C GLU A 47 -14.54 -5.40 -2.45
N VAL A 48 -14.42 -6.61 -1.91
CA VAL A 48 -13.89 -7.77 -2.63
C VAL A 48 -14.93 -8.88 -2.68
N GLY A 49 -15.58 -9.01 -3.83
CA GLY A 49 -16.74 -9.88 -4.02
C GLY A 49 -18.00 -9.41 -3.30
N ASP A 50 -19.02 -10.26 -3.25
CA ASP A 50 -20.30 -9.95 -2.62
C ASP A 50 -20.19 -10.06 -1.09
N VAL A 51 -20.14 -8.91 -0.41
CA VAL A 51 -20.03 -8.79 1.05
C VAL A 51 -21.37 -9.02 1.76
N ILE A 52 -22.51 -8.93 1.06
CA ILE A 52 -23.84 -9.13 1.63
C ILE A 52 -24.13 -10.64 1.74
N ALA A 53 -23.72 -11.40 0.71
CA ALA A 53 -24.01 -12.83 0.62
C ALA A 53 -23.00 -13.75 1.35
N ASP A 54 -21.73 -13.35 1.52
CA ASP A 54 -20.68 -14.21 2.11
C ASP A 54 -19.89 -13.48 3.22
N PRO A 55 -19.99 -13.91 4.50
CA PRO A 55 -19.23 -13.35 5.62
C PRO A 55 -17.71 -13.37 5.43
N ARG A 56 -17.16 -14.29 4.62
CA ARG A 56 -15.72 -14.35 4.34
C ARG A 56 -15.27 -13.23 3.40
N ASN A 57 -16.15 -12.77 2.50
CA ASN A 57 -15.89 -11.60 1.67
C ASN A 57 -15.92 -10.32 2.51
N LEU A 58 -16.79 -10.26 3.53
CA LEU A 58 -16.80 -9.15 4.48
C LEU A 58 -15.48 -9.07 5.25
N GLU A 59 -14.99 -10.18 5.81
CA GLU A 59 -13.70 -10.20 6.52
C GLU A 59 -12.53 -9.79 5.60
N LEU A 60 -12.48 -10.33 4.38
CA LEU A 60 -11.46 -9.96 3.39
C LEU A 60 -11.54 -8.47 3.04
N SER A 61 -12.75 -7.94 2.80
CA SER A 61 -12.94 -6.53 2.48
C SER A 61 -12.53 -5.62 3.64
N GLN A 62 -12.78 -6.02 4.89
CA GLN A 62 -12.32 -5.28 6.07
C GLN A 62 -10.79 -5.27 6.19
N GLN A 63 -10.12 -6.40 5.93
CA GLN A 63 -8.66 -6.46 5.92
C GLN A 63 -8.07 -5.58 4.80
N VAL A 64 -8.66 -5.61 3.61
CA VAL A 64 -8.26 -4.77 2.48
C VAL A 64 -8.49 -3.30 2.77
N ALA A 65 -9.67 -2.93 3.32
CA ALA A 65 -10.00 -1.57 3.70
C ALA A 65 -9.03 -1.02 4.76
N ALA A 66 -8.68 -1.83 5.76
CA ALA A 66 -7.69 -1.45 6.77
C ALA A 66 -6.30 -1.16 6.19
N LEU A 67 -5.86 -1.93 5.18
CA LEU A 67 -4.60 -1.64 4.49
C LEU A 67 -4.73 -0.49 3.49
N ALA A 68 -5.90 -0.30 2.88
CA ALA A 68 -6.16 0.86 2.02
C ALA A 68 -6.11 2.16 2.83
N ALA A 69 -6.62 2.15 4.06
CA ALA A 69 -6.67 3.29 4.98
C ALA A 69 -5.28 3.88 5.29
N VAL A 70 -4.22 3.07 5.32
CA VAL A 70 -2.84 3.58 5.53
C VAL A 70 -2.16 4.12 4.28
N GLY A 71 -2.77 3.93 3.10
CA GLY A 71 -2.20 4.34 1.81
C GLY A 71 -1.69 5.80 1.76
N PRO A 72 -2.43 6.79 2.30
CA PRO A 72 -2.01 8.19 2.30
C PRO A 72 -0.66 8.46 2.98
N ALA A 73 -0.27 7.64 3.96
CA ALA A 73 1.04 7.75 4.63
C ALA A 73 2.22 7.64 3.65
N ALA A 74 2.04 7.00 2.49
CA ALA A 74 3.05 6.94 1.43
C ALA A 74 3.48 8.31 0.88
N ARG A 75 2.74 9.39 1.17
CA ARG A 75 3.16 10.76 0.83
C ARG A 75 4.40 11.22 1.60
N ALA A 76 4.68 10.62 2.76
CA ALA A 76 5.82 10.97 3.60
C ALA A 76 7.01 10.05 3.29
N ASP A 77 8.18 10.65 3.06
CA ASP A 77 9.39 9.93 2.66
C ASP A 77 9.91 9.00 3.77
N ASP A 78 9.69 9.38 5.03
CA ASP A 78 10.09 8.69 6.26
C ASP A 78 9.02 7.74 6.83
N ALA A 79 7.89 7.55 6.13
CA ALA A 79 6.77 6.75 6.62
C ALA A 79 7.16 5.30 6.98
N LEU A 80 8.12 4.70 6.26
CA LEU A 80 8.58 3.34 6.57
C LEU A 80 9.40 3.29 7.87
N ASP A 81 10.22 4.31 8.13
CA ASP A 81 11.01 4.43 9.36
C ASP A 81 10.09 4.64 10.57
N LEU A 82 9.07 5.50 10.42
CA LEU A 82 8.05 5.74 11.44
C LEU A 82 7.23 4.47 11.75
N LEU A 83 6.84 3.69 10.73
CA LEU A 83 6.16 2.40 10.92
C LEU A 83 7.06 1.36 11.60
N GLN A 84 8.34 1.30 11.22
CA GLN A 84 9.33 0.42 11.85
C GLN A 84 9.55 0.77 13.33
N ALA A 85 9.57 2.06 13.64
CA ALA A 85 9.65 2.58 15.00
C ALA A 85 8.32 2.49 15.78
N LYS A 86 7.24 2.00 15.15
CA LYS A 86 5.88 1.91 15.70
C LYS A 86 5.33 3.26 16.19
N GLN A 87 5.74 4.36 15.56
CA GLN A 87 5.29 5.72 15.88
C GLN A 87 3.97 6.02 15.16
N TRP A 88 2.89 5.35 15.58
CA TRP A 88 1.60 5.43 14.91
C TRP A 88 1.01 6.85 14.87
N ASP A 89 1.15 7.64 15.93
CA ASP A 89 0.66 9.03 15.93
C ASP A 89 1.35 9.87 14.83
N ALA A 90 2.65 9.67 14.64
CA ALA A 90 3.40 10.34 13.58
C ALA A 90 2.97 9.86 12.19
N ILE A 91 2.60 8.58 12.03
CA ILE A 91 2.03 8.06 10.78
C ILE A 91 0.67 8.68 10.46
N VAL A 92 -0.18 8.82 11.48
CA VAL A 92 -1.49 9.46 11.35
C VAL A 92 -1.32 10.90 10.86
N GLU A 93 -0.43 11.67 11.49
CA GLU A 93 -0.14 13.04 11.09
C GLU A 93 0.51 13.10 9.70
N ALA A 94 1.52 12.27 9.46
CA ALA A 94 2.26 12.23 8.20
C ALA A 94 1.38 11.84 7.02
N GLY A 95 0.41 10.94 7.21
CA GLY A 95 -0.56 10.52 6.20
C GLY A 95 -1.81 11.41 6.11
N ASP A 96 -2.03 12.31 7.07
CA ASP A 96 -3.32 13.01 7.26
C ASP A 96 -4.48 12.01 7.40
N LEU A 97 -4.24 10.93 8.15
CA LEU A 97 -5.20 9.83 8.30
C LEU A 97 -6.37 10.29 9.17
N SER A 98 -7.59 10.02 8.70
CA SER A 98 -8.78 10.33 9.48
C SER A 98 -8.90 9.40 10.69
N ARG A 99 -9.76 9.78 11.65
CA ARG A 99 -10.11 8.88 12.76
C ARG A 99 -10.70 7.56 12.26
N ALA A 100 -11.46 7.59 11.16
CA ALA A 100 -12.05 6.39 10.58
C ALA A 100 -10.96 5.44 10.04
N ASP A 101 -9.92 5.97 9.40
CA ASP A 101 -8.77 5.19 8.91
C ASP A 101 -8.05 4.47 10.06
N VAL A 102 -7.81 5.19 11.16
CA VAL A 102 -7.19 4.63 12.36
C VAL A 102 -8.04 3.53 12.96
N GLU A 103 -9.36 3.73 13.04
CA GLU A 103 -10.29 2.73 13.56
C GLU A 103 -10.34 1.46 12.70
N LEU A 104 -10.22 1.57 11.37
CA LEU A 104 -10.18 0.42 10.47
C LEU A 104 -8.97 -0.49 10.76
N ILE A 105 -7.79 0.10 10.93
CA ILE A 105 -6.56 -0.65 11.24
C ILE A 105 -6.67 -1.31 12.62
N ALA A 106 -7.13 -0.56 13.62
CA ALA A 106 -7.26 -1.04 15.00
C ALA A 106 -8.24 -2.22 15.14
N ARG A 107 -9.27 -2.27 14.29
CA ARG A 107 -10.28 -3.35 14.28
C ARG A 107 -9.95 -4.48 13.32
N SER A 108 -8.91 -4.34 12.51
CA SER A 108 -8.54 -5.34 11.51
C SER A 108 -7.98 -6.61 12.18
N ALA A 109 -8.37 -7.77 11.68
CA ALA A 109 -7.83 -9.07 12.11
C ALA A 109 -6.47 -9.37 11.45
N LEU A 110 -5.62 -8.36 11.25
CA LEU A 110 -4.31 -8.52 10.61
C LEU A 110 -3.30 -9.11 11.62
N PRO A 111 -2.58 -10.20 11.28
CA PRO A 111 -1.64 -10.84 12.21
C PRO A 111 -0.50 -9.94 12.69
N ASP A 112 0.00 -9.04 11.84
CA ASP A 112 0.97 -7.99 12.17
C ASP A 112 0.58 -6.70 11.44
N PRO A 113 -0.23 -5.82 12.08
CA PRO A 113 -0.72 -4.60 11.44
C PRO A 113 0.39 -3.63 11.04
N SER A 114 1.49 -3.54 11.82
CA SER A 114 2.61 -2.65 11.51
C SER A 114 3.36 -3.12 10.27
N LEU A 115 3.71 -4.41 10.20
CA LEU A 115 4.37 -4.95 9.02
C LEU A 115 3.46 -4.92 7.79
N ALA A 116 2.17 -5.27 7.95
CA ALA A 116 1.21 -5.21 6.86
C ALA A 116 1.00 -3.78 6.33
N ALA A 117 0.94 -2.78 7.22
CA ALA A 117 0.91 -1.38 6.84
C ALA A 117 2.19 -0.94 6.12
N ALA A 118 3.36 -1.39 6.58
CA ALA A 118 4.63 -1.09 5.90
C ALA A 118 4.64 -1.64 4.47
N HIS A 119 4.14 -2.86 4.25
CA HIS A 119 3.97 -3.41 2.90
C HIS A 119 3.02 -2.58 2.03
N ALA A 120 1.89 -2.14 2.59
CA ALA A 120 0.95 -1.29 1.86
C ALA A 120 1.58 0.05 1.46
N VAL A 121 2.20 0.75 2.41
CA VAL A 121 2.87 2.04 2.18
C VAL A 121 4.01 1.91 1.17
N ALA A 122 4.90 0.94 1.33
CA ALA A 122 5.99 0.70 0.38
C ALA A 122 5.48 0.35 -1.01
N GLY A 123 4.39 -0.42 -1.11
CA GLY A 123 3.74 -0.75 -2.38
C GLY A 123 3.14 0.48 -3.06
N VAL A 124 2.50 1.38 -2.31
CA VAL A 124 1.99 2.65 -2.86
C VAL A 124 3.14 3.51 -3.36
N GLN A 125 4.23 3.65 -2.60
CA GLN A 125 5.42 4.39 -3.04
C GLN A 125 5.99 3.82 -4.36
N ALA A 126 6.05 2.49 -4.50
CA ALA A 126 6.48 1.85 -5.74
C ALA A 126 5.52 2.13 -6.92
N LEU A 127 4.20 2.09 -6.70
CA LEU A 127 3.22 2.44 -7.73
C LEU A 127 3.32 3.91 -8.14
N GLN A 128 3.47 4.83 -7.18
CA GLN A 128 3.65 6.25 -7.46
C GLN A 128 4.94 6.53 -8.22
N ALA A 129 6.04 5.87 -7.86
CA ALA A 129 7.32 5.99 -8.57
C ALA A 129 7.19 5.55 -10.04
N ARG A 130 6.46 4.46 -10.33
CA ARG A 130 6.22 4.00 -11.70
C ARG A 130 5.33 4.93 -12.52
N LEU A 131 4.29 5.49 -11.91
CA LEU A 131 3.45 6.50 -12.56
C LEU A 131 4.24 7.80 -12.82
N GLY A 132 5.20 8.09 -11.96
CA GLY A 132 5.86 9.39 -11.87
C GLY A 132 4.88 10.48 -11.39
N LEU A 133 5.42 11.64 -11.04
CA LEU A 133 4.61 12.75 -10.51
C LEU A 133 3.51 13.16 -11.49
N ALA A 134 3.82 13.33 -12.78
CA ALA A 134 2.84 13.73 -13.78
C ALA A 134 1.73 12.69 -13.99
N GLY A 135 2.08 11.40 -14.01
CA GLY A 135 1.12 10.30 -14.15
C GLY A 135 0.21 10.19 -12.94
N PHE A 136 0.77 10.30 -11.73
CA PHE A 136 -0.01 10.30 -10.49
C PHE A 136 -0.99 11.47 -10.42
N LEU A 137 -0.53 12.70 -10.73
CA LEU A 137 -1.40 13.87 -10.75
C LEU A 137 -2.52 13.77 -11.79
N LYS A 138 -2.22 13.17 -12.96
CA LYS A 138 -3.23 12.90 -13.98
C LYS A 138 -4.26 11.90 -13.49
N PHE A 139 -3.82 10.81 -12.84
CA PHE A 139 -4.70 9.80 -12.24
C PHE A 139 -5.63 10.43 -11.19
N ALA A 140 -5.09 11.15 -10.20
CA ALA A 140 -5.86 11.84 -9.17
C ALA A 140 -6.88 12.83 -9.78
N LYS A 141 -6.45 13.61 -10.79
CA LYS A 141 -7.35 14.51 -11.51
C LYS A 141 -8.49 13.77 -12.20
N THR A 142 -8.21 12.65 -12.87
CA THR A 142 -9.24 11.84 -13.53
C THR A 142 -10.29 11.35 -12.53
N LEU A 143 -9.87 10.83 -11.37
CA LEU A 143 -10.79 10.40 -10.32
C LEU A 143 -11.72 11.52 -9.87
N ARG A 144 -11.16 12.70 -9.58
CA ARG A 144 -11.92 13.88 -9.18
C ARG A 144 -12.92 14.33 -10.26
N ASP A 145 -12.45 14.41 -11.50
CA ASP A 145 -13.28 14.87 -12.62
C ASP A 145 -14.43 13.90 -12.90
N SER A 146 -14.21 12.59 -12.71
CA SER A 146 -15.27 11.59 -12.78
C SER A 146 -16.28 11.71 -11.63
N CYS A 147 -15.83 11.97 -10.39
CA CYS A 147 -16.72 12.17 -9.24
C CYS A 147 -17.65 13.39 -9.38
N ASN A 148 -17.22 14.41 -10.12
CA ASN A 148 -18.07 15.58 -10.40
C ASN A 148 -19.25 15.27 -11.34
N GLN A 149 -19.19 14.15 -12.08
CA GLN A 149 -20.22 13.77 -13.05
C GLN A 149 -21.25 12.81 -12.45
N ALA A 150 -20.81 11.87 -11.60
CA ALA A 150 -21.65 10.95 -10.85
C ALA A 150 -20.84 10.25 -9.74
N PHE A 151 -21.53 9.65 -8.78
CA PHE A 151 -20.94 8.59 -7.97
C PHE A 151 -20.66 7.40 -8.87
N ASN A 152 -19.42 6.90 -8.84
CA ASN A 152 -18.96 5.86 -9.74
C ASN A 152 -18.29 4.75 -8.93
N THR A 153 -18.58 3.52 -9.36
CA THR A 153 -17.91 2.30 -8.90
C THR A 153 -17.11 1.78 -10.09
N TRP A 154 -15.85 1.45 -9.85
CA TRP A 154 -14.94 0.90 -10.86
C TRP A 154 -14.41 -0.44 -10.39
N ARG A 155 -14.08 -1.30 -11.36
CA ARG A 155 -13.26 -2.47 -11.01
C ARG A 155 -11.84 -2.01 -10.74
N LEU A 156 -11.22 -2.59 -9.72
CA LEU A 156 -9.87 -2.21 -9.30
C LEU A 156 -8.85 -2.38 -10.44
N ASP A 157 -9.03 -3.37 -11.31
CA ASP A 157 -8.16 -3.63 -12.45
C ASP A 157 -8.27 -2.61 -13.59
N GLU A 158 -9.36 -1.82 -13.64
CA GLU A 158 -9.52 -0.69 -14.56
C GLU A 158 -8.74 0.54 -14.09
N LEU A 159 -8.55 0.69 -12.78
CA LEU A 159 -7.80 1.79 -12.18
C LEU A 159 -6.31 1.47 -12.04
N VAL A 160 -6.00 0.26 -11.58
CA VAL A 160 -4.64 -0.22 -11.33
C VAL A 160 -4.50 -1.62 -11.91
N PRO A 161 -3.74 -1.80 -13.01
CA PRO A 161 -3.53 -3.13 -13.59
C PRO A 161 -2.89 -4.09 -12.59
N GLN A 162 -3.40 -5.32 -12.51
CA GLN A 162 -2.91 -6.34 -11.57
C GLN A 162 -1.39 -6.58 -11.70
N SER A 163 -0.85 -6.53 -12.92
CA SER A 163 0.61 -6.68 -13.15
C SER A 163 1.42 -5.58 -12.46
N ALA A 164 0.93 -4.34 -12.44
CA ALA A 164 1.56 -3.23 -11.75
C ALA A 164 1.49 -3.41 -10.23
N ALA A 165 0.32 -3.81 -9.70
CA ALA A 165 0.14 -4.13 -8.29
C ALA A 165 1.08 -5.26 -7.84
N ARG A 166 1.17 -6.35 -8.61
CA ARG A 166 2.06 -7.48 -8.33
C ARG A 166 3.52 -7.06 -8.27
N SER A 167 3.96 -6.27 -9.25
CA SER A 167 5.32 -5.75 -9.27
C SER A 167 5.57 -4.84 -8.07
N ALA A 168 4.59 -4.04 -7.64
CA ALA A 168 4.69 -3.19 -6.45
C ALA A 168 4.80 -4.00 -5.17
N VAL A 169 4.00 -5.06 -5.01
CA VAL A 169 4.07 -5.98 -3.86
C VAL A 169 5.45 -6.62 -3.77
N ARG A 170 6.02 -7.05 -4.91
CA ARG A 170 7.38 -7.61 -4.94
C ARG A 170 8.45 -6.61 -4.53
N GLU A 171 8.45 -5.41 -5.12
CA GLU A 171 9.43 -4.36 -4.78
C GLU A 171 9.30 -3.91 -3.32
N ALA A 172 8.07 -3.83 -2.80
CA ALA A 172 7.81 -3.52 -1.40
C ALA A 172 8.42 -4.60 -0.48
N ALA A 173 8.25 -5.88 -0.83
CA ALA A 173 8.83 -6.98 -0.06
C ALA A 173 10.37 -6.95 -0.08
N GLU A 174 10.98 -6.70 -1.24
CA GLU A 174 12.44 -6.55 -1.37
C GLU A 174 12.98 -5.39 -0.51
N ARG A 175 12.34 -4.21 -0.59
CA ARG A 175 12.73 -3.04 0.20
C ARG A 175 12.55 -3.24 1.70
N LEU A 176 11.50 -3.94 2.12
CA LEU A 176 11.25 -4.21 3.54
C LEU A 176 12.18 -5.30 4.09
N ASP A 177 12.55 -6.29 3.28
CA ASP A 177 13.58 -7.28 3.66
C ASP A 177 14.91 -6.58 3.97
N ASP A 178 15.31 -5.60 3.15
CA ASP A 178 16.50 -4.78 3.40
C ASP A 178 16.41 -3.98 4.73
N LEU A 179 15.22 -3.52 5.11
CA LEU A 179 14.99 -2.74 6.34
C LEU A 179 14.89 -3.61 7.60
N LEU A 180 14.27 -4.79 7.50
CA LEU A 180 14.08 -5.71 8.63
C LEU A 180 15.29 -6.61 8.86
N HIS A 181 16.05 -6.88 7.80
CA HIS A 181 17.24 -7.71 7.83
C HIS A 181 18.42 -7.01 7.16
N PRO A 182 18.86 -5.83 7.66
CA PRO A 182 19.91 -5.03 7.03
C PRO A 182 21.17 -5.87 6.81
N ASN A 183 21.27 -6.42 5.61
CA ASN A 183 22.39 -7.18 5.07
C ASN A 183 22.94 -8.34 5.92
N THR A 184 22.12 -9.20 6.53
CA THR A 184 22.70 -10.38 7.23
C THR A 184 23.11 -11.51 6.28
N ALA A 185 22.40 -11.75 5.17
CA ALA A 185 22.72 -12.85 4.25
C ALA A 185 23.91 -12.51 3.34
N LEU A 186 23.91 -11.34 2.70
CA LEU A 186 25.00 -10.87 1.83
C LEU A 186 26.30 -10.59 2.59
N LYS A 187 26.25 -10.05 3.83
CA LYS A 187 27.45 -9.96 4.68
C LYS A 187 27.94 -11.33 5.14
N ARG A 188 27.05 -12.28 5.45
CA ARG A 188 27.47 -13.67 5.79
C ARG A 188 28.15 -14.36 4.60
N ILE A 189 27.61 -14.19 3.39
CA ILE A 189 28.20 -14.74 2.16
C ILE A 189 29.53 -14.05 1.87
N LYS A 190 29.61 -12.70 1.87
CA LYS A 190 30.87 -11.98 1.69
C LYS A 190 31.92 -12.36 2.73
N ALA A 191 31.56 -12.36 4.02
CA ALA A 191 32.47 -12.73 5.09
C ALA A 191 32.98 -14.17 4.95
N ARG A 192 32.12 -15.10 4.51
CA ARG A 192 32.52 -16.47 4.23
C ARG A 192 33.46 -16.55 3.02
N THR A 193 33.13 -15.90 1.91
CA THR A 193 33.97 -15.90 0.69
C THR A 193 35.34 -15.25 0.95
N GLU A 194 35.38 -14.19 1.76
CA GLU A 194 36.60 -13.46 2.11
C GLU A 194 37.47 -14.25 3.12
N ALA A 195 36.85 -14.96 4.06
CA ALA A 195 37.54 -15.91 4.93
C ALA A 195 38.10 -17.11 4.15
N GLU A 196 37.37 -17.66 3.18
CA GLU A 196 37.83 -18.74 2.30
C GLU A 196 39.04 -18.29 1.45
N ARG A 197 39.06 -17.03 0.99
CA ARG A 197 40.18 -16.44 0.23
C ARG A 197 41.45 -16.30 1.08
N LEU A 198 41.33 -15.76 2.30
CA LEU A 198 42.46 -15.60 3.22
C LEU A 198 43.08 -16.95 3.62
N VAL A 199 42.26 -18.00 3.75
CA VAL A 199 42.75 -19.37 4.04
C VAL A 199 43.51 -19.98 2.86
N GLN A 200 43.16 -19.64 1.61
CA GLN A 200 43.91 -20.07 0.44
C GLN A 200 45.22 -19.30 0.26
N GLU A 201 45.24 -18.00 0.53
CA GLU A 201 46.43 -17.15 0.45
C GLU A 201 47.45 -17.46 1.55
N GLY A 202 47.02 -17.87 2.75
CA GLY A 202 47.90 -18.23 3.87
C GLY A 202 48.50 -19.65 3.84
N LYS A 203 48.20 -20.44 2.80
CA LYS A 203 48.73 -21.82 2.60
C LYS A 203 49.77 -21.91 1.48
N GLN A 204 50.12 -20.79 0.85
CA GLN A 204 51.22 -20.68 -0.11
C GLN A 204 52.48 -20.14 0.56
#